data_AF-A0A1V2RA21-F1
#
_entry.id   AF-A0A1V2RA21-F1
#
_cell.length_a   1.000
_cell.length_b   1.000
_cell.length_c   1.000
_cell.angle_alpha   90.00
_cell.angle_beta   90.00
_cell.angle_gamma   90.00
#
_symmetry.space_group_name_H-M   'P 1'
#
loop_
_entity.id
_entity.type
_entity.pdbx_description
1 polymer ?
#
loop_
_entity_poly.entity_id
_entity_poly.type
_entity_poly.pdbx_seq_one_letter_code
_entity_poly.pdbx_strand_id
1 'polypeptide(L)'
;MTDILPSAQPTPAPRPDHVLDAVTAQLTPTVVCLCGSTRFWTEMAEANLRETAASRIVLAPGCNLKEPHELWATPTQATQLKPLLDALHRRKIDMADEILVVNPGGYIGASTRSEIAYADFLGKRVRYTTEEHQGVTATRQITCHVAVCSVCGYTYDEGGDFGTYHYNTSDEAIAGATGEDPQYAFTQLPDGALLCRRSDRAHQEVLGALLAAATETHMHEQLAATGQQPVLTEETRHAALLTRPGHPSLRIGPYDTEVEADRIATGLREQLHHTTHVPGTVITTVVFDAELPHSEAYITTNPYELASRMDADEADAGKETAFPDTYARLHAQLGYERARDTWLGAAAAYDWMHHDHA
;
A
#
# COMPACT_ATOMS: atom_id res chain seq x y z
N MET A 1 -7.26 72.96 53.83
CA MET A 1 -7.87 72.00 52.89
C MET A 1 -6.72 71.27 52.24
N THR A 2 -6.48 70.03 52.67
CA THR A 2 -5.37 69.21 52.16
C THR A 2 -6.00 68.05 51.43
N ASP A 3 -5.86 68.04 50.10
CA ASP A 3 -6.34 66.96 49.23
C ASP A 3 -5.54 65.69 49.48
N ILE A 4 -6.24 64.61 49.83
CA ILE A 4 -5.71 63.26 49.90
C ILE A 4 -5.97 62.61 48.54
N LEU A 5 -4.92 62.44 47.75
CA LEU A 5 -4.98 61.64 46.52
C LEU A 5 -5.21 60.15 46.87
N PRO A 6 -6.10 59.44 46.16
CA PRO A 6 -6.31 58.02 46.42
C PRO A 6 -5.12 57.19 45.92
N SER A 7 -4.63 56.31 46.80
CA SER A 7 -3.58 55.34 46.51
C SER A 7 -4.03 54.41 45.38
N ALA A 8 -3.26 54.36 44.29
CA ALA A 8 -3.44 53.36 43.24
C ALA A 8 -3.25 51.96 43.85
N GLN A 9 -4.25 51.09 43.73
CA GLN A 9 -4.10 49.69 44.11
C GLN A 9 -3.22 48.97 43.08
N PRO A 10 -2.33 48.07 43.51
CA PRO A 10 -1.49 47.30 42.60
C PRO A 10 -2.35 46.39 41.74
N THR A 11 -2.09 46.41 40.43
CA THR A 11 -2.75 45.53 39.45
C THR A 11 -2.49 44.07 39.82
N PRO A 12 -3.52 43.21 39.92
CA PRO A 12 -3.32 41.80 40.27
C PRO A 12 -2.52 41.09 39.18
N ALA A 13 -1.52 40.31 39.59
CA ALA A 13 -0.75 39.46 38.68
C ALA A 13 -1.70 38.49 37.94
N PRO A 14 -1.46 38.20 36.65
CA PRO A 14 -2.30 37.29 35.89
C PRO A 14 -2.31 35.89 36.51
N ARG A 15 -3.49 35.24 36.51
CA ARG A 15 -3.68 33.89 37.05
C ARG A 15 -2.92 32.85 36.20
N PRO A 16 -2.41 31.75 36.81
CA PRO A 16 -1.60 30.73 36.12
C PRO A 16 -2.28 30.06 34.93
N ASP A 17 -3.62 29.98 34.91
CA ASP A 17 -4.39 29.32 33.86
C ASP A 17 -4.25 30.01 32.49
N HIS A 18 -4.11 31.34 32.46
CA HIS A 18 -3.96 32.10 31.21
C HIS A 18 -2.59 31.91 30.54
N VAL A 19 -1.56 31.50 31.30
CA VAL A 19 -0.22 31.23 30.76
C VAL A 19 -0.21 29.86 30.10
N LEU A 20 -0.83 28.84 30.72
CA LEU A 20 -0.98 27.52 30.08
C LEU A 20 -1.84 27.61 28.81
N ASP A 21 -2.96 28.32 28.83
CA ASP A 21 -3.83 28.44 27.64
C ASP A 21 -3.12 29.16 26.47
N ALA A 22 -2.32 30.19 26.75
CA ALA A 22 -1.55 30.91 25.73
C ALA A 22 -0.38 30.07 25.18
N VAL A 23 0.25 29.23 26.00
CA VAL A 23 1.34 28.32 25.60
C VAL A 23 0.78 27.13 24.80
N THR A 24 -0.36 26.58 25.21
CA THR A 24 -0.99 25.43 24.56
C THR A 24 -1.63 25.81 23.22
N ALA A 25 -2.18 27.02 23.09
CA ALA A 25 -2.76 27.53 21.84
C ALA A 25 -1.73 27.79 20.73
N GLN A 26 -0.42 27.81 21.04
CA GLN A 26 0.65 28.08 20.08
C GLN A 26 1.52 26.85 19.75
N LEU A 27 1.32 25.72 20.44
CA LEU A 27 2.10 24.50 20.20
C LEU A 27 1.33 23.58 19.25
N THR A 28 1.82 23.47 18.02
CA THR A 28 1.59 22.31 17.16
C THR A 28 2.79 21.38 17.30
N PRO A 29 2.82 20.52 18.34
CA PRO A 29 3.99 19.69 18.61
C PRO A 29 4.18 18.65 17.50
N THR A 30 5.42 18.48 17.05
CA THR A 30 5.78 17.39 16.14
C THR A 30 5.50 16.05 16.81
N VAL A 31 4.87 15.13 16.09
CA VAL A 31 4.66 13.74 16.50
C VAL A 31 5.80 12.89 15.95
N VAL A 32 6.55 12.25 16.85
CA VAL A 32 7.70 11.40 16.50
C VAL A 32 7.39 9.95 16.88
N CYS A 33 7.50 9.04 15.92
CA CYS A 33 7.46 7.61 16.22
C CYS A 33 8.88 7.08 16.48
N LEU A 34 9.09 6.42 17.62
CA LEU A 34 10.35 5.74 17.90
C LEU A 34 10.34 4.36 17.25
N CYS A 35 11.31 4.11 16.37
CA CYS A 35 11.53 2.80 15.76
C CYS A 35 12.87 2.25 16.25
N GLY A 36 12.97 0.94 16.44
CA GLY A 36 14.21 0.37 17.00
C GLY A 36 14.04 -1.04 17.51
N SER A 37 15.16 -1.72 17.75
CA SER A 37 15.09 -3.05 18.33
C SER A 37 14.74 -2.96 19.81
N THR A 38 13.72 -3.72 20.24
CA THR A 38 13.37 -3.89 21.67
C THR A 38 14.49 -4.45 22.54
N ARG A 39 15.61 -4.90 21.95
CA ARG A 39 16.84 -5.20 22.69
C ARG A 39 17.49 -3.98 23.33
N PHE A 40 17.24 -2.79 22.79
CA PHE A 40 17.77 -1.50 23.24
C PHE A 40 16.69 -0.69 23.96
N TRP A 41 15.99 -1.35 24.88
CA TRP A 41 14.84 -0.76 25.56
C TRP A 41 15.22 0.47 26.39
N THR A 42 16.37 0.42 27.06
CA THR A 42 16.91 1.54 27.84
C THR A 42 17.18 2.75 26.96
N GLU A 43 17.78 2.55 25.79
CA GLU A 43 18.07 3.62 24.84
C GLU A 43 16.80 4.18 24.20
N MET A 44 15.79 3.34 23.96
CA MET A 44 14.48 3.81 23.52
C MET A 44 13.77 4.65 24.60
N ALA A 45 13.87 4.26 25.87
CA ALA A 45 13.33 5.03 26.98
C ALA A 45 14.03 6.40 27.10
N GLU A 46 15.36 6.44 26.95
CA GLU A 46 16.11 7.68 26.94
C GLU A 46 15.78 8.57 25.72
N ALA A 47 15.61 7.99 24.53
CA ALA A 47 15.17 8.72 23.35
C ALA A 47 13.76 9.32 23.55
N ASN A 48 12.85 8.56 24.15
CA ASN A 48 11.51 9.05 24.50
C ASN A 48 11.59 10.26 25.45
N LEU A 49 12.39 10.16 26.52
CA LEU A 49 12.60 11.25 27.46
C LEU A 49 13.12 12.52 26.76
N ARG A 50 14.12 12.39 25.87
CA ARG A 50 14.70 13.52 25.15
C ARG A 50 13.73 14.18 24.17
N GLU A 51 13.00 13.39 23.40
CA GLU A 51 12.02 13.90 22.44
C GLU A 51 10.85 14.57 23.17
N THR A 52 10.39 13.99 24.28
CA THR A 52 9.38 14.60 25.16
C THR A 52 9.87 15.91 25.77
N ALA A 53 11.10 15.95 26.29
CA ALA A 53 11.71 17.17 26.81
C ALA A 53 11.88 18.26 25.74
N ALA A 54 12.01 17.87 24.46
CA ALA A 54 11.99 18.75 23.30
C ALA A 54 10.57 19.18 22.87
N SER A 55 9.55 18.95 23.69
CA SER A 55 8.14 19.30 23.43
C SER A 55 7.55 18.61 22.20
N ARG A 56 7.98 17.38 21.91
CA ARG A 56 7.41 16.53 20.86
C ARG A 56 6.51 15.46 21.47
N ILE A 57 5.47 15.06 20.73
CA ILE A 57 4.63 13.92 21.09
C ILE A 57 5.36 12.65 20.66
N VAL A 58 5.52 11.69 21.56
CA VAL A 58 6.27 10.45 21.28
C VAL A 58 5.36 9.25 21.18
N LEU A 59 5.40 8.56 20.04
CA LEU A 59 4.75 7.27 19.83
C LEU A 59 5.81 6.16 19.89
N ALA A 60 5.89 5.44 21.00
CA ALA A 60 6.90 4.39 21.21
C ALA A 60 6.27 2.98 21.19
N PRO A 61 7.06 1.92 20.94
CA PRO A 61 6.67 0.55 21.25
C PRO A 61 6.26 0.44 22.73
N GLY A 62 5.14 -0.24 23.00
CA GLY A 62 4.58 -0.35 24.35
C GLY A 62 4.89 -1.67 25.06
N CYS A 63 5.39 -2.67 24.34
CA CYS A 63 5.61 -4.02 24.87
C CYS A 63 7.05 -4.46 24.62
N ASN A 64 7.76 -4.82 25.68
CA ASN A 64 9.04 -5.50 25.60
C ASN A 64 8.81 -7.01 25.73
N LEU A 65 8.60 -7.72 24.62
CA LEU A 65 8.36 -9.17 24.62
C LEU A 65 9.54 -10.01 25.17
N LYS A 66 10.69 -9.37 25.45
CA LYS A 66 11.84 -10.03 26.07
C LYS A 66 11.76 -10.07 27.59
N GLU A 67 10.95 -9.21 28.18
CA GLU A 67 10.70 -9.20 29.62
C GLU A 67 9.48 -10.07 29.92
N PRO A 68 9.49 -10.86 31.01
CA PRO A 68 8.34 -11.66 31.40
C PRO A 68 7.12 -10.78 31.69
N HIS A 69 5.95 -11.18 31.17
CA HIS A 69 4.67 -10.53 31.46
C HIS A 69 3.53 -11.53 31.29
N GLU A 70 2.44 -11.34 32.03
CA GLU A 70 1.25 -12.22 31.99
C GLU A 70 0.63 -12.32 30.59
N LEU A 71 0.62 -11.21 29.83
CA LEU A 71 0.07 -11.12 28.48
C LEU A 71 0.85 -11.93 27.41
N TRP A 72 2.07 -12.36 27.70
CA TRP A 72 2.89 -13.19 26.80
C TRP A 72 3.71 -14.23 27.57
N ALA A 73 3.08 -14.82 28.59
CA ALA A 73 3.73 -15.76 29.51
C ALA A 73 4.24 -17.04 28.83
N THR A 74 3.65 -17.42 27.69
CA THR A 74 4.04 -18.59 26.89
C THR A 74 4.64 -18.17 25.54
N PRO A 75 5.54 -19.00 24.95
CA PRO A 75 6.06 -18.75 23.61
C PRO A 75 4.97 -18.63 22.53
N THR A 76 3.88 -19.39 22.66
CA THR A 76 2.73 -19.32 21.74
C THR A 76 2.05 -17.95 21.80
N GLN A 77 1.73 -17.46 22.99
CA GLN A 77 1.13 -16.14 23.19
C GLN A 77 2.04 -15.03 22.65
N ALA A 78 3.36 -15.12 22.91
CA ALA A 78 4.32 -14.15 22.38
C ALA A 78 4.37 -14.15 20.84
N THR A 79 4.31 -15.34 20.23
CA THR A 79 4.32 -15.51 18.76
C THR A 79 3.06 -14.95 18.11
N GLN A 80 1.89 -15.13 18.75
CA GLN A 80 0.61 -14.58 18.26
C GLN A 80 0.50 -13.06 18.46
N LEU A 81 1.07 -12.53 19.54
CA LEU A 81 0.99 -11.10 19.86
C LEU A 81 1.94 -10.24 19.00
N LYS A 82 3.09 -10.78 18.61
CA LYS A 82 4.13 -10.04 17.87
C LYS A 82 3.62 -9.42 16.55
N PRO A 83 2.91 -10.13 15.66
CA PRO A 83 2.36 -9.54 14.43
C PRO A 83 1.36 -8.40 14.69
N LEU A 84 0.53 -8.52 15.74
CA LEU A 84 -0.43 -7.48 16.12
C LEU A 84 0.28 -6.22 16.60
N LEU A 85 1.35 -6.38 17.38
CA LEU A 85 2.18 -5.26 17.82
C LEU A 85 2.91 -4.59 16.66
N ASP A 86 3.37 -5.37 15.68
CA ASP A 86 4.02 -4.83 14.47
C ASP A 86 3.03 -4.01 13.63
N ALA A 87 1.82 -4.53 13.43
CA ALA A 87 0.76 -3.80 12.73
C ALA A 87 0.34 -2.52 13.47
N LEU A 88 0.19 -2.59 14.79
CA LEU A 88 -0.09 -1.42 15.63
C LEU A 88 1.03 -0.38 15.54
N HIS A 89 2.29 -0.82 15.48
CA HIS A 89 3.43 0.09 15.37
C HIS A 89 3.47 0.79 14.00
N ARG A 90 3.10 0.10 12.91
CA ARG A 90 2.89 0.77 11.61
C ARG A 90 1.82 1.86 11.67
N ARG A 91 0.72 1.65 12.41
CA ARG A 91 -0.27 2.71 12.64
C ARG A 91 0.26 3.89 13.45
N LYS A 92 1.19 3.64 14.38
CA LYS A 92 1.91 4.73 15.05
C LYS A 92 2.78 5.53 14.08
N ILE A 93 3.41 4.87 13.11
CA ILE A 93 4.14 5.54 12.02
C ILE A 93 3.19 6.37 11.16
N ASP A 94 2.02 5.84 10.78
CA ASP A 94 0.99 6.58 10.02
C ASP A 94 0.66 7.93 10.68
N MET A 95 0.46 7.93 12.00
CA MET A 95 0.10 9.10 12.81
C MET A 95 1.26 10.07 13.08
N ALA A 96 2.51 9.66 12.89
CA ALA A 96 3.67 10.48 13.19
C ALA A 96 4.07 11.40 12.02
N ASP A 97 4.59 12.58 12.32
CA ASP A 97 5.17 13.47 11.31
C ASP A 97 6.51 12.94 10.80
N GLU A 98 7.28 12.30 11.70
CA GLU A 98 8.60 11.74 11.43
C GLU A 98 8.87 10.51 12.31
N ILE A 99 9.89 9.74 11.94
CA ILE A 99 10.40 8.65 12.78
C ILE A 99 11.81 8.95 13.31
N LEU A 100 12.09 8.49 14.52
CA LEU A 100 13.44 8.44 15.10
C LEU A 100 13.84 6.98 15.31
N VAL A 101 14.85 6.55 14.58
CA VAL A 101 15.43 5.21 14.67
C VAL A 101 16.47 5.19 15.79
N VAL A 102 16.19 4.43 16.84
CA VAL A 102 17.08 4.15 17.96
C VAL A 102 17.98 2.97 17.58
N ASN A 103 19.22 3.28 17.24
CA ASN A 103 20.20 2.36 16.63
C ASN A 103 21.59 2.42 17.29
N PRO A 104 21.74 2.11 18.60
CA PRO A 104 23.04 2.11 19.26
C PRO A 104 24.08 1.30 18.48
N GLY A 105 25.25 1.88 18.25
CA GLY A 105 26.32 1.26 17.46
C GLY A 105 25.96 0.97 16.00
N GLY A 106 24.96 1.67 15.44
CA GLY A 106 24.53 1.50 14.05
C GLY A 106 23.66 0.25 13.80
N TYR A 107 23.28 -0.50 14.85
CA TYR A 107 22.49 -1.71 14.66
C TYR A 107 21.08 -1.40 14.15
N ILE A 108 20.70 -2.04 13.03
CA ILE A 108 19.34 -2.05 12.51
C ILE A 108 18.90 -3.51 12.31
N GLY A 109 17.81 -3.92 12.93
CA GLY A 109 17.22 -5.25 12.79
C GLY A 109 16.23 -5.35 11.62
N ALA A 110 15.75 -6.56 11.31
CA ALA A 110 14.78 -6.78 10.24
C ALA A 110 13.46 -6.02 10.44
N SER A 111 12.88 -6.06 11.66
CA SER A 111 11.67 -5.30 12.00
C SER A 111 11.88 -3.79 11.80
N THR A 112 12.99 -3.26 12.33
CA THR A 112 13.33 -1.84 12.20
C THR A 112 13.61 -1.42 10.76
N ARG A 113 14.24 -2.28 9.94
CA ARG A 113 14.36 -2.03 8.50
C ARG A 113 13.00 -1.94 7.81
N SER A 114 12.07 -2.83 8.15
CA SER A 114 10.72 -2.80 7.60
C SER A 114 9.97 -1.53 8.03
N GLU A 115 10.14 -1.08 9.27
CA GLU A 115 9.58 0.19 9.78
C GLU A 115 10.15 1.41 9.03
N ILE A 116 11.48 1.44 8.80
CA ILE A 116 12.14 2.49 8.03
C ILE A 116 11.62 2.53 6.60
N ALA A 117 11.61 1.38 5.91
CA ALA A 117 11.12 1.29 4.54
C ALA A 117 9.64 1.73 4.43
N TYR A 118 8.83 1.41 5.44
CA TYR A 118 7.45 1.85 5.51
C TYR A 118 7.31 3.37 5.70
N ALA A 119 8.13 3.97 6.57
CA ALA A 119 8.16 5.42 6.75
C ALA A 119 8.65 6.14 5.48
N ASP A 120 9.67 5.61 4.82
CA ASP A 120 10.18 6.12 3.54
C ASP A 120 9.12 6.05 2.44
N PHE A 121 8.38 4.95 2.35
CA PHE A 121 7.25 4.80 1.43
C PHE A 121 6.17 5.87 1.64
N LEU A 122 5.92 6.26 2.89
CA LEU A 122 4.99 7.33 3.24
C LEU A 122 5.59 8.74 3.05
N GLY A 123 6.85 8.85 2.64
CA GLY A 123 7.55 10.13 2.50
C GLY A 123 7.85 10.82 3.83
N LYS A 124 7.85 10.08 4.95
CA LYS A 124 8.11 10.62 6.28
C LYS A 124 9.61 10.84 6.47
N ARG A 125 9.96 11.86 7.26
CA ARG A 125 11.38 12.10 7.60
C ARG A 125 11.88 11.01 8.54
N VAL A 126 13.06 10.48 8.26
CA VAL A 126 13.75 9.47 9.09
C VAL A 126 14.98 10.10 9.76
N ARG A 127 15.04 10.06 11.09
CA ARG A 127 16.21 10.44 11.89
C ARG A 127 16.84 9.22 12.55
N TYR A 128 18.13 9.30 12.89
CA TYR A 128 18.85 8.24 13.57
C TYR A 128 19.55 8.77 14.83
N THR A 129 19.65 7.93 15.87
CA THR A 129 20.36 8.31 17.10
C THR A 129 21.89 8.32 16.97
N THR A 130 22.47 7.58 16.01
CA THR A 130 23.92 7.55 15.79
C THR A 130 24.37 8.40 14.60
N GLU A 131 25.54 9.02 14.74
CA GLU A 131 26.13 9.94 13.75
C GLU A 131 26.46 9.28 12.40
N GLU A 132 26.77 7.98 12.37
CA GLU A 132 27.03 7.21 11.13
C GLU A 132 25.89 7.32 10.10
N HIS A 133 24.66 7.58 10.56
CA HIS A 133 23.48 7.70 9.70
C HIS A 133 22.92 9.14 9.66
N GLN A 134 23.56 10.11 10.32
CA GLN A 134 23.11 11.51 10.37
C GLN A 134 23.38 12.29 9.05
N GLY A 135 23.96 11.65 8.04
CA GLY A 135 24.25 12.24 6.72
C GLY A 135 23.19 12.06 5.63
N VAL A 136 22.12 11.28 5.86
CA VAL A 136 21.09 11.04 4.84
C VAL A 136 19.91 12.00 5.05
N THR A 137 20.16 13.31 4.92
CA THR A 137 19.12 14.37 5.01
C THR A 137 18.94 15.11 3.68
N ALA A 138 18.95 14.35 2.59
CA ALA A 138 18.37 14.81 1.35
C ALA A 138 17.43 13.73 0.85
N THR A 139 16.14 13.84 1.20
CA THR A 139 15.09 13.12 0.46
C THR A 139 15.07 13.75 -0.94
N ARG A 140 15.90 13.24 -1.84
CA ARG A 140 15.71 13.49 -3.27
C ARG A 140 14.55 12.60 -3.67
N GLN A 141 13.46 13.19 -4.13
CA GLN A 141 12.47 12.43 -4.88
C GLN A 141 13.17 11.93 -6.13
N ILE A 142 13.50 10.65 -6.15
CA ILE A 142 14.08 9.99 -7.33
C ILE A 142 12.89 9.39 -8.07
N THR A 143 12.50 10.03 -9.17
CA THR A 143 11.63 9.40 -10.15
C THR A 143 12.50 8.40 -10.91
N CYS A 144 12.28 7.11 -10.67
CA CYS A 144 12.91 6.04 -11.42
C CYS A 144 11.93 5.47 -12.45
N HIS A 145 12.43 5.19 -13.64
CA HIS A 145 11.71 4.48 -14.68
C HIS A 145 12.16 3.02 -14.72
N VAL A 146 11.21 2.12 -14.85
CA VAL A 146 11.44 0.67 -15.00
C VAL A 146 10.73 0.19 -16.27
N ALA A 147 11.35 -0.73 -16.99
CA ALA A 147 10.73 -1.35 -18.16
C ALA A 147 9.89 -2.55 -17.75
N VAL A 148 8.63 -2.57 -18.18
CA VAL A 148 7.65 -3.60 -17.85
C VAL A 148 7.04 -4.16 -19.13
N CYS A 149 6.78 -5.47 -19.15
CA CYS A 149 6.06 -6.10 -20.25
C CYS A 149 4.60 -5.68 -20.21
N SER A 150 4.08 -5.15 -21.31
CA SER A 150 2.69 -4.71 -21.43
C SER A 150 1.67 -5.86 -21.34
N VAL A 151 2.12 -7.13 -21.43
CA VAL A 151 1.26 -8.32 -21.34
C VAL A 151 1.32 -8.96 -19.96
N CYS A 152 2.51 -9.19 -19.42
CA CYS A 152 2.66 -9.97 -18.18
C CYS A 152 3.30 -9.20 -17.02
N GLY A 153 3.60 -7.91 -17.19
CA GLY A 153 4.27 -7.10 -16.16
C GLY A 153 5.71 -7.51 -15.87
N TYR A 154 6.25 -8.49 -16.59
CA TYR A 154 7.62 -8.97 -16.44
C TYR A 154 8.61 -7.81 -16.57
N THR A 155 9.54 -7.72 -15.63
CA THR A 155 10.69 -6.81 -15.67
C THR A 155 11.95 -7.63 -15.91
N TYR A 156 13.02 -6.98 -16.35
CA TYR A 156 14.26 -7.62 -16.77
C TYR A 156 15.03 -8.22 -15.55
N ASP A 157 14.64 -9.39 -15.05
CA ASP A 157 15.51 -10.43 -14.46
C ASP A 157 14.70 -11.64 -13.93
N GLU A 158 14.98 -12.82 -14.47
CA GLU A 158 14.76 -14.11 -13.80
C GLU A 158 16.14 -14.78 -13.75
N GLY A 159 16.98 -14.44 -12.76
CA GLY A 159 18.24 -15.20 -12.66
C GLY A 159 19.36 -14.77 -11.72
N GLY A 160 19.47 -13.57 -11.15
CA GLY A 160 20.64 -13.36 -10.28
C GLY A 160 20.77 -12.04 -9.55
N ASP A 161 20.82 -12.11 -8.21
CA ASP A 161 21.44 -11.23 -7.20
C ASP A 161 21.33 -9.69 -7.31
N PHE A 162 20.73 -9.13 -8.36
CA PHE A 162 20.56 -7.70 -8.60
C PHE A 162 19.10 -7.47 -9.05
N GLY A 163 18.34 -6.69 -8.28
CA GLY A 163 16.93 -6.42 -8.54
C GLY A 163 16.65 -5.65 -9.85
N THR A 164 15.35 -5.43 -10.13
CA THR A 164 14.86 -4.67 -11.30
C THR A 164 15.70 -3.42 -11.58
N TYR A 165 16.15 -3.23 -12.82
CA TYR A 165 16.95 -2.05 -13.18
C TYR A 165 16.09 -0.77 -13.18
N HIS A 166 16.58 0.24 -12.46
CA HIS A 166 16.00 1.58 -12.39
C HIS A 166 16.79 2.55 -13.26
N TYR A 167 16.09 3.39 -14.01
CA TYR A 167 16.67 4.39 -14.91
C TYR A 167 16.18 5.80 -14.55
N ASN A 168 16.91 6.82 -14.97
CA ASN A 168 16.53 8.21 -14.68
C ASN A 168 15.49 8.75 -15.67
N THR A 169 15.33 8.11 -16.83
CA THR A 169 14.36 8.49 -17.86
C THR A 169 13.68 7.25 -18.47
N SER A 170 12.51 7.44 -19.08
CA SER A 170 11.81 6.39 -19.83
C SER A 170 12.63 5.91 -21.03
N ASP A 171 13.35 6.80 -21.69
CA ASP A 171 14.14 6.46 -22.89
C ASP A 171 15.33 5.56 -22.55
N GLU A 172 15.98 5.82 -21.41
CA GLU A 172 17.02 4.95 -20.86
C GLU A 172 16.47 3.58 -20.47
N ALA A 173 15.27 3.53 -19.87
CA ALA A 173 14.61 2.27 -19.51
C ALA A 173 14.24 1.43 -20.74
N ILE A 174 13.72 2.08 -21.78
CA ILE A 174 13.41 1.45 -23.07
C ILE A 174 14.71 0.94 -23.70
N ALA A 175 15.72 1.79 -23.84
CA ALA A 175 16.99 1.43 -24.46
C ALA A 175 17.70 0.26 -23.74
N GLY A 176 17.66 0.25 -22.40
CA GLY A 176 18.19 -0.83 -21.59
C GLY A 176 17.41 -2.14 -21.78
N ALA A 177 16.08 -2.07 -21.81
CA ALA A 177 15.23 -3.25 -22.00
C ALA A 177 15.29 -3.81 -23.43
N THR A 178 15.54 -2.98 -24.44
CA THR A 178 15.68 -3.38 -25.85
C THR A 178 17.13 -3.61 -26.29
N GLY A 179 18.08 -3.51 -25.36
CA GLY A 179 19.54 -3.45 -25.60
C GLY A 179 20.28 -4.79 -25.73
N GLU A 180 21.62 -4.73 -25.69
CA GLU A 180 22.64 -5.48 -26.47
C GLU A 180 22.60 -7.03 -26.60
N ASP A 181 21.77 -7.76 -25.86
CA ASP A 181 21.56 -9.19 -26.12
C ASP A 181 20.15 -9.43 -26.69
N PRO A 182 20.02 -9.64 -28.02
CA PRO A 182 18.73 -9.88 -28.65
C PRO A 182 18.00 -11.08 -28.05
N GLN A 183 18.67 -12.02 -27.39
CA GLN A 183 18.02 -13.20 -26.83
C GLN A 183 17.16 -12.89 -25.60
N TYR A 184 17.50 -11.84 -24.85
CA TYR A 184 16.86 -11.47 -23.57
C TYR A 184 16.15 -10.10 -23.62
N ALA A 185 16.38 -9.34 -24.69
CA ALA A 185 15.78 -8.04 -24.94
C ALA A 185 14.26 -8.08 -25.19
N PHE A 186 13.56 -7.10 -24.62
CA PHE A 186 12.17 -6.78 -24.92
C PHE A 186 12.06 -6.29 -26.36
N THR A 187 10.91 -6.54 -26.98
CA THR A 187 10.54 -5.96 -28.27
C THR A 187 9.72 -4.70 -28.01
N GLN A 188 10.18 -3.55 -28.48
CA GLN A 188 9.37 -2.33 -28.50
C GLN A 188 8.45 -2.32 -29.72
N LEU A 189 7.18 -2.02 -29.48
CA LEU A 189 6.15 -1.92 -30.49
C LEU A 189 6.08 -0.51 -31.10
N PRO A 190 5.48 -0.33 -32.28
CA PRO A 190 5.35 0.99 -32.93
C PRO A 190 4.61 2.05 -32.11
N ASP A 191 3.71 1.63 -31.22
CA ASP A 191 2.98 2.49 -30.28
C ASP A 191 3.76 2.76 -28.97
N GLY A 192 4.97 2.21 -28.84
CA GLY A 192 5.85 2.37 -27.69
C GLY A 192 5.70 1.31 -26.60
N ALA A 193 4.75 0.37 -26.71
CA ALA A 193 4.59 -0.72 -25.74
C ALA A 193 5.79 -1.69 -25.78
N LEU A 194 6.08 -2.35 -24.65
CA LEU A 194 7.21 -3.27 -24.51
C LEU A 194 6.71 -4.70 -24.30
N LEU A 195 7.22 -5.65 -25.07
CA LEU A 195 6.89 -7.07 -24.95
C LEU A 195 8.12 -7.90 -24.59
N CYS A 196 8.06 -8.69 -23.52
CA CYS A 196 9.11 -9.67 -23.22
C CYS A 196 8.99 -10.91 -24.13
N ARG A 197 10.06 -11.72 -24.20
CA ARG A 197 10.14 -12.87 -25.12
C ARG A 197 9.61 -14.19 -24.55
N ARG A 198 8.69 -14.14 -23.59
CA ARG A 198 8.02 -15.36 -23.15
C ARG A 198 7.26 -15.93 -24.35
N SER A 199 7.51 -17.20 -24.66
CA SER A 199 6.95 -17.88 -25.83
C SER A 199 5.59 -18.53 -25.53
N ASP A 200 4.80 -17.91 -24.65
CA ASP A 200 3.45 -18.36 -24.33
C ASP A 200 2.42 -17.82 -25.32
N ARG A 201 1.23 -18.41 -25.28
CA ARG A 201 0.15 -18.12 -26.24
C ARG A 201 -0.27 -16.65 -26.23
N ALA A 202 -0.29 -15.97 -25.09
CA ALA A 202 -0.70 -14.57 -25.01
C ALA A 202 0.32 -13.65 -25.69
N HIS A 203 1.61 -13.89 -25.47
CA HIS A 203 2.67 -13.14 -26.15
C HIS A 203 2.72 -13.43 -27.65
N GLN A 204 2.44 -14.67 -28.07
CA GLN A 204 2.35 -15.06 -29.48
C GLN A 204 1.12 -14.46 -30.18
N GLU A 205 -0.04 -14.39 -29.51
CA GLU A 205 -1.26 -13.79 -30.06
C GLU A 205 -1.09 -12.28 -30.25
N VAL A 206 -0.48 -11.57 -29.30
CA VAL A 206 -0.18 -10.14 -29.45
C VAL A 206 0.82 -9.90 -30.57
N LEU A 207 1.94 -10.65 -30.61
CA LEU A 207 2.93 -10.54 -31.68
C LEU A 207 2.35 -10.90 -33.06
N GLY A 208 1.46 -11.89 -33.12
CA GLY A 208 0.78 -12.33 -34.33
C GLY A 208 -0.25 -11.31 -34.84
N ALA A 209 -1.05 -10.72 -33.95
CA ALA A 209 -1.98 -9.65 -34.29
C ALA A 209 -1.26 -8.40 -34.84
N LEU A 210 -0.06 -8.11 -34.34
CA LEU A 210 0.77 -6.98 -34.78
C LEU A 210 1.40 -7.21 -36.15
N LEU A 211 1.89 -8.42 -36.44
CA LEU A 211 2.39 -8.78 -37.77
C LEU A 211 1.27 -8.76 -38.83
N ALA A 212 0.03 -9.11 -38.45
CA ALA A 212 -1.14 -9.01 -39.31
C ALA A 212 -1.56 -7.53 -39.54
N ALA A 213 -1.54 -6.69 -38.50
CA ALA A 213 -1.86 -5.27 -38.62
C ALA A 213 -0.83 -4.50 -39.48
N ALA A 214 0.46 -4.86 -39.41
CA ALA A 214 1.51 -4.28 -40.23
C ALA A 214 1.37 -4.64 -41.73
N THR A 215 0.71 -5.75 -42.08
CA THR A 215 0.37 -6.08 -43.46
C THR A 215 -0.89 -5.36 -43.99
N GLU A 216 -1.77 -4.87 -43.11
CA GLU A 216 -3.03 -4.21 -43.48
C GLU A 216 -2.94 -2.68 -43.57
N THR A 217 -1.82 -2.07 -43.13
CA THR A 217 -1.62 -0.61 -43.14
C THR A 217 -1.53 -0.01 -44.55
N HIS A 218 -1.54 -0.79 -45.63
CA HIS A 218 -1.55 -0.28 -47.01
C HIS A 218 -2.95 -0.05 -47.61
N MET A 219 -4.05 -0.28 -46.87
CA MET A 219 -5.40 -0.24 -47.48
C MET A 219 -6.47 0.63 -46.78
N HIS A 220 -6.20 1.28 -45.64
CA HIS A 220 -7.22 2.00 -44.86
C HIS A 220 -7.00 3.52 -44.72
N GLU A 221 -6.41 4.17 -45.72
CA GLU A 221 -6.25 5.65 -45.71
C GLU A 221 -7.35 6.42 -46.46
N GLN A 222 -8.50 5.79 -46.75
CA GLN A 222 -9.67 6.50 -47.29
C GLN A 222 -10.96 5.90 -46.73
N LEU A 223 -11.59 6.56 -45.74
CA LEU A 223 -13.05 6.81 -45.65
C LEU A 223 -13.48 7.57 -44.38
N ALA A 224 -13.94 8.82 -44.60
CA ALA A 224 -14.91 9.67 -43.86
C ALA A 224 -14.75 9.87 -42.33
N ALA A 225 -14.60 11.07 -41.77
CA ALA A 225 -15.33 12.35 -41.96
C ALA A 225 -16.85 12.27 -41.77
N THR A 226 -17.30 12.16 -40.52
CA THR A 226 -18.55 12.77 -40.03
C THR A 226 -18.44 12.98 -38.52
N GLY A 227 -18.65 14.22 -38.08
CA GLY A 227 -18.52 14.63 -36.69
C GLY A 227 -19.66 14.16 -35.80
N GLN A 228 -19.34 13.95 -34.52
CA GLN A 228 -20.03 14.43 -33.32
C GLN A 228 -19.19 13.93 -32.13
N GLN A 229 -18.50 14.81 -31.39
CA GLN A 229 -17.97 14.42 -30.08
C GLN A 229 -19.14 14.44 -29.08
N PRO A 230 -19.37 13.38 -28.27
CA PRO A 230 -20.40 13.43 -27.25
C PRO A 230 -19.97 14.38 -26.13
N VAL A 231 -20.92 15.22 -25.74
CA VAL A 231 -20.83 16.16 -24.61
C VAL A 231 -20.85 15.34 -23.32
N LEU A 232 -19.82 15.50 -22.49
CA LEU A 232 -19.73 14.90 -21.14
C LEU A 232 -20.66 15.66 -20.20
N THR A 233 -21.78 15.04 -19.80
CA THR A 233 -22.62 15.53 -18.70
C THR A 233 -23.10 14.35 -17.84
N GLU A 234 -22.88 14.50 -16.53
CA GLU A 234 -23.11 13.58 -15.39
C GLU A 234 -22.06 12.46 -15.19
N GLU A 235 -21.63 12.33 -13.94
CA GLU A 235 -20.53 11.50 -13.42
C GLU A 235 -20.64 10.05 -13.90
N THR A 236 -19.98 9.73 -15.01
CA THR A 236 -19.95 8.36 -15.54
C THR A 236 -19.13 7.51 -14.58
N ARG A 237 -19.82 6.68 -13.78
CA ARG A 237 -19.20 5.71 -12.87
C ARG A 237 -18.92 4.41 -13.62
N HIS A 238 -18.03 3.60 -13.06
CA HIS A 238 -17.51 2.40 -13.72
C HIS A 238 -17.62 1.17 -12.80
N ALA A 239 -17.50 -0.03 -13.38
CA ALA A 239 -17.51 -1.28 -12.66
C ALA A 239 -16.51 -2.27 -13.27
N ALA A 240 -15.98 -3.17 -12.45
CA ALA A 240 -15.27 -4.35 -12.94
C ALA A 240 -16.30 -5.45 -13.25
N LEU A 241 -16.34 -5.89 -14.50
CA LEU A 241 -17.19 -6.97 -14.99
C LEU A 241 -16.37 -8.24 -15.14
N LEU A 242 -16.80 -9.28 -14.43
CA LEU A 242 -16.24 -10.61 -14.48
C LEU A 242 -17.24 -11.57 -15.17
N THR A 243 -16.83 -12.14 -16.29
CA THR A 243 -17.62 -13.06 -17.11
C THR A 243 -16.96 -14.42 -17.13
N ARG A 244 -17.74 -15.48 -16.92
CA ARG A 244 -17.26 -16.86 -16.89
C ARG A 244 -18.15 -17.73 -17.77
N PRO A 245 -17.60 -18.63 -18.59
CA PRO A 245 -18.41 -19.52 -19.42
C PRO A 245 -19.42 -20.32 -18.58
N GLY A 246 -20.71 -20.26 -18.95
CA GLY A 246 -21.76 -21.03 -18.27
C GLY A 246 -22.26 -20.48 -16.94
N HIS A 247 -21.77 -19.31 -16.49
CA HIS A 247 -22.19 -18.70 -15.23
C HIS A 247 -22.68 -17.24 -15.40
N PRO A 248 -23.50 -16.73 -14.48
CA PRO A 248 -23.89 -15.32 -14.46
C PRO A 248 -22.67 -14.39 -14.39
N SER A 249 -22.78 -13.25 -15.07
CA SER A 249 -21.80 -12.19 -14.97
C SER A 249 -21.84 -11.53 -13.59
N LEU A 250 -20.66 -11.30 -13.01
CA LEU A 250 -20.50 -10.61 -11.74
C LEU A 250 -19.99 -9.20 -12.01
N ARG A 251 -20.64 -8.19 -11.44
CA ARG A 251 -20.21 -6.78 -11.52
C ARG A 251 -19.80 -6.29 -10.14
N ILE A 252 -18.68 -5.59 -10.05
CA ILE A 252 -18.15 -5.04 -8.80
C ILE A 252 -18.00 -3.54 -8.99
N GLY A 253 -18.64 -2.75 -8.13
CA GLY A 253 -18.67 -1.29 -8.24
C GLY A 253 -19.82 -0.70 -7.42
N PRO A 254 -20.14 0.58 -7.59
CA PRO A 254 -19.55 1.54 -8.55
C PRO A 254 -18.19 2.11 -8.13
N TYR A 255 -17.38 2.49 -9.11
CA TYR A 255 -16.14 3.27 -8.99
C TYR A 255 -16.29 4.62 -9.69
N ASP A 256 -15.62 5.65 -9.18
CA ASP A 256 -15.86 7.02 -9.67
C ASP A 256 -15.11 7.32 -10.97
N THR A 257 -14.08 6.54 -11.28
CA THR A 257 -13.29 6.69 -12.51
C THR A 257 -13.04 5.33 -13.18
N GLU A 258 -12.83 5.35 -14.50
CA GLU A 258 -12.45 4.16 -15.28
C GLU A 258 -11.12 3.58 -14.78
N VAL A 259 -10.16 4.46 -14.46
CA VAL A 259 -8.84 4.07 -13.93
C VAL A 259 -8.98 3.28 -12.63
N GLU A 260 -9.89 3.67 -11.74
CA GLU A 260 -10.11 2.97 -10.49
C GLU A 260 -10.72 1.58 -10.70
N ALA A 261 -11.74 1.49 -11.55
CA ALA A 261 -12.34 0.22 -11.94
C ALA A 261 -11.30 -0.71 -12.63
N ASP A 262 -10.43 -0.15 -13.47
CA ASP A 262 -9.40 -0.89 -14.17
C ASP A 262 -8.29 -1.39 -13.23
N ARG A 263 -7.95 -0.63 -12.18
CA ARG A 263 -7.03 -1.10 -11.13
C ARG A 263 -7.60 -2.32 -10.39
N ILE A 264 -8.89 -2.29 -10.04
CA ILE A 264 -9.56 -3.44 -9.42
C ILE A 264 -9.60 -4.63 -10.39
N ALA A 265 -10.01 -4.40 -11.64
CA ALA A 265 -10.04 -5.44 -12.67
C ALA A 265 -8.66 -6.08 -12.86
N THR A 266 -7.60 -5.27 -12.90
CA THR A 266 -6.21 -5.73 -12.99
C THR A 266 -5.81 -6.57 -11.79
N GLY A 267 -6.04 -6.08 -10.58
CA GLY A 267 -5.70 -6.83 -9.37
C GLY A 267 -6.47 -8.15 -9.24
N LEU A 268 -7.69 -8.24 -9.76
CA LEU A 268 -8.44 -9.50 -9.84
C LEU A 268 -7.89 -10.43 -10.94
N ARG A 269 -7.48 -9.89 -12.10
CA ARG A 269 -6.83 -10.68 -13.16
C ARG A 269 -5.56 -11.35 -12.67
N GLU A 270 -4.76 -10.66 -11.87
CA GLU A 270 -3.55 -11.22 -11.24
C GLU A 270 -3.88 -12.44 -10.38
N GLN A 271 -5.00 -12.41 -9.66
CA GLN A 271 -5.42 -13.51 -8.78
C GLN A 271 -5.86 -14.76 -9.55
N LEU A 272 -6.28 -14.65 -10.82
CA LEU A 272 -6.60 -15.82 -11.65
C LEU A 272 -5.41 -16.80 -11.74
N HIS A 273 -4.17 -16.33 -11.60
CA HIS A 273 -2.99 -17.20 -11.62
C HIS A 273 -2.72 -17.93 -10.29
N HIS A 274 -3.36 -17.51 -9.21
CA HIS A 274 -3.03 -17.93 -7.85
C HIS A 274 -4.20 -18.60 -7.11
N THR A 275 -5.39 -18.64 -7.72
CA THR A 275 -6.59 -19.22 -7.11
C THR A 275 -7.40 -20.06 -8.10
N THR A 276 -8.19 -20.98 -7.56
CA THR A 276 -9.10 -21.82 -8.34
C THR A 276 -10.25 -20.98 -8.89
N HIS A 277 -10.46 -21.04 -10.21
CA HIS A 277 -11.49 -20.27 -10.89
C HIS A 277 -11.97 -21.02 -12.13
N VAL A 278 -13.14 -20.64 -12.66
CA VAL A 278 -13.69 -21.24 -13.88
C VAL A 278 -12.78 -20.93 -15.07
N PRO A 279 -12.27 -21.92 -15.82
CA PRO A 279 -11.44 -21.67 -17.00
C PRO A 279 -12.12 -20.77 -18.03
N GLY A 280 -11.38 -19.82 -18.59
CA GLY A 280 -11.94 -18.82 -19.51
C GLY A 280 -12.66 -17.66 -18.83
N THR A 281 -12.47 -17.48 -17.52
CA THR A 281 -12.89 -16.26 -16.81
C THR A 281 -12.19 -15.04 -17.42
N VAL A 282 -12.98 -14.04 -17.80
CA VAL A 282 -12.51 -12.76 -18.34
C VAL A 282 -12.98 -11.63 -17.42
N ILE A 283 -12.10 -10.66 -17.16
CA ILE A 283 -12.38 -9.51 -16.30
C ILE A 283 -12.08 -8.24 -17.09
N THR A 284 -13.06 -7.36 -17.18
CA THR A 284 -13.01 -6.12 -17.98
C THR A 284 -13.58 -4.96 -17.20
N THR A 285 -13.29 -3.74 -17.65
CA THR A 285 -13.88 -2.52 -17.13
C THR A 285 -15.09 -2.13 -17.99
N VAL A 286 -16.20 -1.77 -17.35
CA VAL A 286 -17.43 -1.33 -18.02
C VAL A 286 -17.98 -0.07 -17.36
N VAL A 287 -18.87 0.65 -18.04
CA VAL A 287 -19.67 1.70 -17.43
C VAL A 287 -20.65 1.07 -16.43
N PHE A 288 -20.80 1.70 -15.27
CA PHE A 288 -21.72 1.25 -14.24
C PHE A 288 -23.17 1.40 -14.68
N ASP A 289 -23.96 0.35 -14.45
CA ASP A 289 -25.40 0.32 -14.78
C ASP A 289 -26.21 0.03 -13.52
N ALA A 290 -26.93 1.04 -13.01
CA ALA A 290 -27.68 0.95 -11.77
C ALA A 290 -28.82 -0.09 -11.80
N GLU A 291 -29.30 -0.47 -13.00
CA GLU A 291 -30.39 -1.44 -13.16
C GLU A 291 -29.90 -2.89 -13.10
N LEU A 292 -28.57 -3.11 -13.15
CA LEU A 292 -27.97 -4.43 -13.10
C LEU A 292 -27.45 -4.74 -11.69
N PRO A 293 -27.44 -6.02 -11.27
CA PRO A 293 -26.93 -6.39 -9.96
C PRO A 293 -25.41 -6.15 -9.88
N HIS A 294 -24.99 -5.52 -8.79
CA HIS A 294 -23.60 -5.23 -8.48
C HIS A 294 -23.26 -5.70 -7.06
N SER A 295 -22.07 -6.29 -6.90
CA SER A 295 -21.43 -6.46 -5.60
C SER A 295 -20.79 -5.15 -5.15
N GLU A 296 -20.66 -5.00 -3.84
CA GLU A 296 -20.04 -3.84 -3.20
C GLU A 296 -18.67 -3.49 -3.82
N ALA A 297 -18.37 -2.20 -4.00
CA ALA A 297 -17.14 -1.76 -4.66
C ALA A 297 -15.87 -2.11 -3.86
N TYR A 298 -15.96 -2.04 -2.53
CA TYR A 298 -14.86 -2.31 -1.61
C TYR A 298 -15.32 -3.25 -0.51
N ILE A 299 -14.40 -4.09 -0.05
CA ILE A 299 -14.58 -4.85 1.17
C ILE A 299 -13.97 -4.12 2.36
N THR A 300 -14.46 -4.46 3.54
CA THR A 300 -13.90 -3.99 4.81
C THR A 300 -12.43 -4.37 4.93
N THR A 301 -11.64 -3.48 5.53
CA THR A 301 -10.24 -3.77 5.91
C THR A 301 -10.12 -3.99 7.41
N ASN A 302 -11.24 -4.05 8.14
CA ASN A 302 -11.26 -4.36 9.56
C ASN A 302 -10.99 -5.87 9.74
N PRO A 303 -9.94 -6.27 10.48
CA PRO A 303 -9.60 -7.67 10.67
C PRO A 303 -10.74 -8.54 11.24
N TYR A 304 -11.56 -8.02 12.16
CA TYR A 304 -12.64 -8.80 12.77
C TYR A 304 -13.81 -9.02 11.80
N GLU A 305 -14.14 -8.02 10.99
CA GLU A 305 -15.20 -8.16 9.98
C GLU A 305 -14.74 -9.04 8.80
N LEU A 306 -13.45 -8.98 8.46
CA LEU A 306 -12.85 -9.91 7.51
C LEU A 306 -12.87 -11.33 8.05
N ALA A 307 -12.52 -11.55 9.32
CA ALA A 307 -12.59 -12.85 9.96
C ALA A 307 -13.99 -13.47 9.85
N SER A 308 -15.05 -12.70 10.15
CA SER A 308 -16.43 -13.19 9.97
C SER A 308 -16.82 -13.49 8.52
N ARG A 309 -16.13 -12.91 7.53
CA ARG A 309 -16.32 -13.24 6.11
C ARG A 309 -15.52 -14.48 5.69
N MET A 310 -14.43 -14.81 6.38
CA MET A 310 -13.63 -16.01 6.11
C MET A 310 -14.44 -17.30 6.33
N ASP A 311 -15.38 -17.33 7.27
CA ASP A 311 -16.32 -18.44 7.46
C ASP A 311 -17.11 -18.77 6.17
N ALA A 312 -17.59 -17.73 5.49
CA ALA A 312 -18.37 -17.86 4.27
C ALA A 312 -17.49 -18.36 3.12
N ASP A 313 -16.26 -17.85 3.01
CA ASP A 313 -15.30 -18.29 2.01
C ASP A 313 -14.83 -19.73 2.25
N GLU A 314 -14.70 -20.17 3.51
CA GLU A 314 -14.31 -21.54 3.85
C GLU A 314 -15.34 -22.56 3.35
N ALA A 315 -16.63 -22.24 3.46
CA ALA A 315 -17.71 -23.10 2.94
C ALA A 315 -17.67 -23.27 1.41
N ASP A 316 -17.05 -22.32 0.71
CA ASP A 316 -16.90 -22.29 -0.74
C ASP A 316 -15.46 -22.56 -1.21
N ALA A 317 -14.54 -22.86 -0.29
CA ALA A 317 -13.13 -23.07 -0.58
C ALA A 317 -12.91 -24.18 -1.62
N GLY A 318 -12.12 -23.86 -2.65
CA GLY A 318 -11.77 -24.78 -3.73
C GLY A 318 -12.85 -24.93 -4.82
N LYS A 319 -14.02 -24.28 -4.70
CA LYS A 319 -15.00 -24.23 -5.79
C LYS A 319 -14.57 -23.20 -6.82
N GLU A 320 -14.52 -23.58 -8.10
CA GLU A 320 -14.21 -22.67 -9.21
C GLU A 320 -15.14 -21.44 -9.29
N THR A 321 -16.37 -21.56 -8.79
CA THR A 321 -17.34 -20.47 -8.77
C THR A 321 -17.16 -19.49 -7.61
N ALA A 322 -16.34 -19.82 -6.60
CA ALA A 322 -16.11 -18.98 -5.43
C ALA A 322 -15.30 -17.73 -5.77
N PHE A 323 -14.49 -17.77 -6.83
CA PHE A 323 -13.72 -16.62 -7.28
C PHE A 323 -14.63 -15.46 -7.76
N PRO A 324 -14.35 -14.19 -7.41
CA PRO A 324 -13.30 -13.76 -6.48
C PRO A 324 -13.73 -13.92 -5.02
N ASP A 325 -12.89 -14.60 -4.24
CA ASP A 325 -13.04 -14.73 -2.79
C ASP A 325 -12.65 -13.41 -2.07
N THR A 326 -12.84 -13.36 -0.75
CA THR A 326 -12.56 -12.16 0.04
C THR A 326 -11.09 -11.74 -0.08
N TYR A 327 -10.15 -12.69 -0.13
CA TYR A 327 -8.73 -12.35 -0.28
C TYR A 327 -8.42 -11.76 -1.65
N ALA A 328 -8.97 -12.31 -2.73
CA ALA A 328 -8.79 -11.79 -4.08
C ALA A 328 -9.34 -10.37 -4.21
N ARG A 329 -10.50 -10.11 -3.59
CA ARG A 329 -11.08 -8.75 -3.51
C ARG A 329 -10.20 -7.80 -2.68
N LEU A 330 -9.64 -8.28 -1.57
CA LEU A 330 -8.72 -7.50 -0.73
C LEU A 330 -7.43 -7.15 -1.48
N HIS A 331 -6.89 -8.13 -2.22
CA HIS A 331 -5.70 -7.99 -3.05
C HIS A 331 -5.92 -6.94 -4.14
N ALA A 332 -7.03 -7.03 -4.86
CA ALA A 332 -7.37 -6.06 -5.90
C ALA A 332 -7.52 -4.64 -5.33
N GLN A 333 -8.11 -4.50 -4.13
CA GLN A 333 -8.33 -3.22 -3.47
C GLN A 333 -7.05 -2.58 -2.92
N LEU A 334 -6.15 -3.36 -2.31
CA LEU A 334 -5.03 -2.83 -1.53
C LEU A 334 -3.65 -3.07 -2.14
N GLY A 335 -3.54 -3.95 -3.13
CA GLY A 335 -2.28 -4.52 -3.59
C GLY A 335 -1.70 -5.55 -2.61
N TYR A 336 -0.73 -6.32 -3.10
CA TYR A 336 -0.22 -7.53 -2.41
C TYR A 336 0.19 -7.31 -0.95
N GLU A 337 1.11 -6.39 -0.67
CA GLU A 337 1.68 -6.27 0.68
C GLU A 337 0.65 -5.85 1.73
N ARG A 338 -0.20 -4.87 1.38
CA ARG A 338 -1.26 -4.37 2.27
C ARG A 338 -2.35 -5.40 2.45
N ALA A 339 -2.75 -6.11 1.40
CA ALA A 339 -3.72 -7.18 1.47
C ALA A 339 -3.20 -8.34 2.34
N ARG A 340 -1.95 -8.77 2.16
CA ARG A 340 -1.31 -9.80 2.99
C ARG A 340 -1.33 -9.42 4.46
N ASP A 341 -0.89 -8.20 4.80
CA ASP A 341 -0.81 -7.76 6.18
C ASP A 341 -2.20 -7.65 6.84
N THR A 342 -3.19 -7.13 6.10
CA THR A 342 -4.58 -7.08 6.56
C THR A 342 -5.17 -8.48 6.72
N TRP A 343 -4.90 -9.39 5.78
CA TRP A 343 -5.36 -10.78 5.84
C TRP A 343 -4.73 -11.56 6.99
N LEU A 344 -3.44 -11.37 7.29
CA LEU A 344 -2.80 -11.99 8.46
C LEU A 344 -3.43 -11.51 9.77
N GLY A 345 -3.81 -10.23 9.86
CA GLY A 345 -4.56 -9.72 11.00
C GLY A 345 -5.95 -10.37 11.11
N ALA A 346 -6.65 -10.55 9.98
CA ALA A 346 -7.95 -11.21 9.94
C ALA A 346 -7.86 -12.68 10.33
N ALA A 347 -6.86 -13.41 9.83
CA ALA A 347 -6.63 -14.81 10.19
C ALA A 347 -6.36 -14.97 11.70
N ALA A 348 -5.57 -14.08 12.30
CA ALA A 348 -5.34 -14.09 13.75
C ALA A 348 -6.63 -13.81 14.54
N ALA A 349 -7.50 -12.93 14.05
CA ALA A 349 -8.80 -12.67 14.66
C ALA A 349 -9.76 -13.87 14.49
N TYR A 350 -9.74 -14.52 13.33
CA TYR A 350 -10.51 -15.73 13.02
C TYR A 350 -10.14 -16.88 13.96
N ASP A 351 -8.84 -17.14 14.11
CA ASP A 351 -8.33 -18.14 15.05
C ASP A 351 -8.82 -17.84 16.48
N TRP A 352 -8.77 -16.58 16.90
CA TRP A 352 -9.24 -16.17 18.23
C TRP A 352 -10.74 -16.39 18.42
N MET A 353 -11.57 -16.11 17.40
CA MET A 353 -13.03 -16.33 17.45
C MET A 353 -13.40 -17.83 17.52
N HIS A 354 -12.56 -18.70 16.93
CA HIS A 354 -12.83 -20.13 16.77
C HIS A 354 -12.07 -21.04 17.75
N HIS A 355 -11.26 -20.49 18.66
CA HIS A 355 -10.70 -21.27 19.76
C HIS A 355 -11.74 -21.46 20.86
N ASP A 356 -12.03 -22.72 21.20
CA ASP A 356 -12.83 -23.07 22.37
C ASP A 356 -12.22 -22.45 23.64
N HIS A 357 -12.94 -21.52 24.26
CA HIS A 357 -12.66 -21.05 25.61
C HIS A 357 -13.07 -22.14 26.61
N ALA A 358 -12.24 -23.18 26.74
CA ALA A 358 -12.36 -24.21 27.78
C ALA A 358 -11.82 -23.72 29.14
#